data_AF-A0A2V5NI51-F1
#
_entry.id   AF-A0A2V5NI51-F1
#
_cell.length_a   1.000
_cell.length_b   1.000
_cell.length_c   1.000
_cell.angle_alpha   90.00
_cell.angle_beta   90.00
_cell.angle_gamma   90.00
#
_symmetry.space_group_name_H-M   'P 1'
#
loop_
_entity.id
_entity.type
_entity.pdbx_description
1 polymer ?
#
loop_
_entity_poly.entity_id
_entity_poly.type
_entity_poly.pdbx_seq_one_letter_code
_entity_poly.pdbx_strand_id
1 'polypeptide(L)'
;SYLPEEIEHDDERYEMVRRLLSRTCEEELPLADKMAATFARETGLPPYEYTTDTVAKIGSSGYVYARNLLATRVFRCPVVYFEPYVMNSNEAFARIQAGDYEGTREINGVERPSIFREYAGAVAAGLAEYCRDIRTEGHDPSRP
;
A
#
# COMPACT_ATOMS: atom_id res chain seq x y z
N SER A 1 -1.05 13.25 -9.74
CA SER A 1 -0.85 14.35 -10.71
C SER A 1 0.10 15.36 -10.11
N TYR A 2 1.10 15.79 -10.88
CA TYR A 2 1.97 16.91 -10.51
C TYR A 2 1.20 18.23 -10.63
N LEU A 3 1.44 19.16 -9.73
CA LEU A 3 0.90 20.52 -9.80
C LEU A 3 1.72 21.37 -10.80
N PRO A 4 1.14 22.41 -11.40
CA PRO A 4 1.84 23.28 -12.34
C PRO A 4 3.16 23.83 -11.79
N GLU A 5 3.15 24.25 -10.52
CA GLU A 5 4.31 24.84 -9.84
C GLU A 5 5.44 23.81 -9.65
N GLU A 6 5.10 22.52 -9.47
CA GLU A 6 6.11 21.47 -9.34
C GLU A 6 6.85 21.24 -10.67
N ILE A 7 6.15 21.39 -11.79
CA ILE A 7 6.72 21.20 -13.13
C ILE A 7 7.66 22.35 -13.52
N GLU A 8 7.61 23.50 -12.83
CA GLU A 8 8.56 24.60 -13.05
C GLU A 8 9.99 24.22 -12.65
N HIS A 9 10.14 23.25 -11.73
CA HIS A 9 11.45 22.81 -11.25
C HIS A 9 12.07 21.72 -12.15
N ASP A 10 13.35 21.92 -12.52
CA ASP A 10 14.09 21.07 -13.47
C ASP A 10 14.27 19.62 -12.97
N ASP A 11 14.53 19.46 -11.68
CA ASP A 11 14.69 18.18 -10.99
C ASP A 11 13.38 17.37 -10.96
N GLU A 12 12.26 18.04 -10.73
CA GLU A 12 10.94 17.41 -10.74
C GLU A 12 10.56 16.91 -12.14
N ARG A 13 10.83 17.71 -13.19
CA ARG A 13 10.64 17.25 -14.57
C ARG A 13 11.53 16.06 -14.91
N TYR A 14 12.77 16.07 -14.44
CA TYR A 14 13.71 14.97 -14.66
C TYR A 14 13.21 13.67 -14.02
N GLU A 15 12.83 13.69 -12.74
CA GLU A 15 12.34 12.49 -12.05
C GLU A 15 10.98 12.03 -12.60
N MET A 16 10.11 12.95 -13.04
CA MET A 16 8.86 12.61 -13.73
C MET A 16 9.12 11.81 -15.02
N VAL A 17 9.97 12.32 -15.91
CA VAL A 17 10.29 11.64 -17.18
C VAL A 17 10.97 10.30 -16.91
N ARG A 18 11.88 10.26 -15.94
CA ARG A 18 12.54 9.02 -15.54
C ARG A 18 11.54 7.97 -15.05
N ARG A 19 10.60 8.34 -14.17
CA ARG A 19 9.58 7.43 -13.63
C ARG A 19 8.63 6.93 -14.71
N LEU A 20 8.30 7.77 -15.68
CA LEU A 20 7.51 7.37 -16.85
C LEU A 20 8.24 6.30 -17.68
N LEU A 21 9.55 6.47 -17.89
CA LEU A 21 10.36 5.56 -18.69
C LEU A 21 10.79 4.29 -17.95
N SER A 22 10.79 4.29 -16.60
CA SER A 22 11.22 3.13 -15.81
C SER A 22 10.20 2.00 -15.75
N ARG A 23 8.97 2.22 -16.21
CA ARG A 23 7.86 1.23 -16.18
C ARG A 23 7.59 0.65 -14.79
N THR A 24 7.97 1.37 -13.73
CA THR A 24 7.83 0.91 -12.34
C THR A 24 6.38 0.58 -11.97
N CYS A 25 5.40 1.23 -12.63
CA CYS A 25 3.98 0.97 -12.44
C CYS A 25 3.57 -0.48 -12.76
N GLU A 26 4.29 -1.18 -13.64
CA GLU A 26 4.00 -2.57 -14.00
C GLU A 26 4.29 -3.54 -12.85
N GLU A 27 5.18 -3.17 -11.93
CA GLU A 27 5.47 -3.93 -10.72
C GLU A 27 4.67 -3.40 -9.52
N GLU A 28 4.59 -2.08 -9.35
CA GLU A 28 3.88 -1.45 -8.24
C GLU A 28 2.38 -1.79 -8.20
N LEU A 29 1.69 -1.85 -9.35
CA LEU A 29 0.25 -2.06 -9.35
C LEU A 29 -0.14 -3.50 -8.93
N PRO A 30 0.42 -4.57 -9.51
CA PRO A 30 0.17 -5.94 -9.03
C PRO A 30 0.60 -6.16 -7.58
N LEU A 31 1.73 -5.56 -7.17
CA LEU A 31 2.16 -5.56 -5.78
C LEU A 31 1.10 -4.90 -4.89
N ALA A 32 0.68 -3.68 -5.21
CA ALA A 32 -0.31 -2.94 -4.43
C ALA A 32 -1.65 -3.68 -4.31
N ASP A 33 -2.16 -4.29 -5.39
CA ASP A 33 -3.39 -5.08 -5.35
C ASP A 33 -3.23 -6.34 -4.46
N LYS A 34 -2.08 -7.02 -4.50
CA LYS A 34 -1.79 -8.16 -3.61
C LYS A 34 -1.72 -7.73 -2.14
N MET A 35 -1.00 -6.64 -1.87
CA MET A 35 -0.90 -6.07 -0.52
C MET A 35 -2.28 -5.66 -0.01
N ALA A 36 -3.09 -4.99 -0.83
CA ALA A 36 -4.44 -4.58 -0.48
C ALA A 36 -5.34 -5.76 -0.11
N ALA A 37 -5.32 -6.84 -0.91
CA ALA A 37 -6.09 -8.04 -0.61
C ALA A 37 -5.66 -8.69 0.73
N THR A 38 -4.36 -8.67 1.02
CA THR A 38 -3.82 -9.17 2.29
C THR A 38 -4.29 -8.29 3.46
N PHE A 39 -4.11 -6.97 3.37
CA PHE A 39 -4.56 -6.06 4.42
C PHE A 39 -6.07 -6.14 4.66
N ALA A 40 -6.88 -6.22 3.61
CA ALA A 40 -8.33 -6.38 3.73
C ALA A 40 -8.70 -7.65 4.52
N ARG A 41 -8.00 -8.76 4.26
CA ARG A 41 -8.20 -10.03 4.96
C ARG A 41 -7.77 -9.96 6.42
N GLU A 42 -6.59 -9.40 6.71
CA GLU A 42 -6.04 -9.36 8.06
C GLU A 42 -6.76 -8.35 8.97
N THR A 43 -7.13 -7.19 8.41
CA THR A 43 -7.75 -6.10 9.20
C THR A 43 -9.28 -6.19 9.22
N GLY A 44 -9.90 -6.80 8.21
CA GLY A 44 -11.34 -6.79 7.99
C GLY A 44 -11.91 -5.43 7.60
N LEU A 45 -11.06 -4.45 7.25
CA LEU A 45 -11.49 -3.09 6.95
C LEU A 45 -11.95 -2.96 5.48
N PRO A 46 -13.02 -2.18 5.23
CA PRO A 46 -13.43 -1.85 3.86
C PRO A 46 -12.43 -0.87 3.21
N PRO A 47 -12.48 -0.72 1.87
CA PRO A 47 -11.69 0.30 1.20
C PRO A 47 -12.05 1.69 1.71
N TYR A 48 -11.05 2.56 1.89
CA TYR A 48 -11.28 3.95 2.25
C TYR A 48 -11.80 4.73 1.05
N GLU A 49 -12.93 5.44 1.21
CA GLU A 49 -13.48 6.28 0.14
C GLU A 49 -13.01 7.73 0.30
N TYR A 50 -12.11 8.15 -0.59
CA TYR A 50 -11.68 9.55 -0.67
C TYR A 50 -12.77 10.43 -1.28
N THR A 51 -12.96 11.60 -0.68
CA THR A 51 -13.91 12.62 -1.15
C THR A 51 -13.23 13.79 -1.88
N THR A 52 -11.91 13.73 -2.07
CA THR A 52 -11.10 14.79 -2.67
C THR A 52 -10.61 14.42 -4.07
N ASP A 53 -10.48 15.41 -4.94
CA ASP A 53 -9.99 15.21 -6.33
C ASP A 53 -8.46 15.03 -6.44
N THR A 54 -7.74 14.92 -5.32
CA THR A 54 -6.27 14.79 -5.29
C THR A 54 -5.78 13.34 -5.39
N VAL A 55 -6.70 12.40 -5.59
CA VAL A 55 -6.42 10.97 -5.70
C VAL A 55 -7.07 10.40 -6.95
N ALA A 56 -6.46 9.38 -7.52
CA ALA A 56 -7.10 8.56 -8.54
C ALA A 56 -7.22 7.13 -8.03
N LYS A 57 -8.45 6.61 -7.98
CA LYS A 57 -8.68 5.18 -7.69
C LYS A 57 -8.15 4.36 -8.86
N ILE A 58 -7.25 3.43 -8.59
CA ILE A 58 -6.59 2.58 -9.59
C ILE A 58 -6.68 1.12 -9.14
N GLY A 59 -6.40 0.19 -10.06
CA GLY A 59 -6.50 -1.24 -9.77
C GLY A 59 -7.94 -1.76 -9.74
N SER A 60 -8.08 -3.06 -9.46
CA SER A 60 -9.37 -3.75 -9.50
C SER A 60 -9.99 -3.99 -8.12
N SER A 61 -9.19 -3.86 -7.05
CA SER A 61 -9.60 -4.17 -5.68
C SER A 61 -10.45 -3.08 -5.03
N GLY A 62 -10.37 -1.84 -5.54
CA GLY A 62 -10.99 -0.67 -4.93
C GLY A 62 -10.22 -0.10 -3.72
N TYR A 63 -9.10 -0.71 -3.35
CA TYR A 63 -8.23 -0.30 -2.23
C TYR A 63 -7.00 0.50 -2.68
N VAL A 64 -6.68 0.50 -3.97
CA VAL A 64 -5.45 1.11 -4.50
C VAL A 64 -5.73 2.50 -5.06
N TYR A 65 -4.87 3.46 -4.70
CA TYR A 65 -4.99 4.85 -5.12
C TYR A 65 -3.63 5.36 -5.62
N ALA A 66 -3.63 6.05 -6.76
CA ALA A 66 -2.49 6.81 -7.23
C ALA A 66 -2.48 8.19 -6.57
N ARG A 67 -1.34 8.56 -5.98
CA ARG A 67 -1.13 9.83 -5.31
C ARG A 67 0.20 10.47 -5.68
N ASN A 68 0.23 11.80 -5.60
CA ASN A 68 1.44 12.59 -5.74
C ASN A 68 2.19 12.67 -4.40
N LEU A 69 2.93 11.61 -4.05
CA LEU A 69 3.71 11.53 -2.81
C LEU A 69 5.21 11.57 -3.14
N LEU A 70 6.00 12.19 -2.27
CA LEU A 70 7.42 12.42 -2.55
C LEU A 70 8.21 11.13 -2.75
N ALA A 71 8.06 10.12 -1.88
CA ALA A 71 8.87 8.89 -2.01
C ALA A 71 8.50 8.07 -3.25
N THR A 72 7.23 8.10 -3.68
CA THR A 72 6.86 7.52 -4.96
C THR A 72 7.43 8.31 -6.14
N ARG A 73 8.01 9.50 -5.98
CA ARG A 73 8.64 10.22 -7.10
C ARG A 73 10.13 9.98 -7.19
N VAL A 74 10.80 9.99 -6.04
CA VAL A 74 12.27 10.07 -5.99
C VAL A 74 12.96 8.73 -5.81
N PHE A 75 12.27 7.71 -5.28
CA PHE A 75 12.88 6.39 -5.11
C PHE A 75 12.91 5.63 -6.43
N ARG A 76 14.05 4.97 -6.65
CA ARG A 76 14.39 4.30 -7.91
C ARG A 76 14.11 2.80 -7.87
N CYS A 77 13.03 2.43 -7.20
CA CYS A 77 12.50 1.09 -7.06
C CYS A 77 10.97 1.18 -6.90
N PRO A 78 10.24 0.06 -7.00
CA PRO A 78 8.82 0.04 -6.66
C PRO A 78 8.55 0.55 -5.24
N VAL A 79 7.62 1.48 -5.09
CA VAL A 79 7.21 2.02 -3.79
C VAL A 79 5.69 1.96 -3.66
N VAL A 80 5.22 1.42 -2.54
CA VAL A 80 3.80 1.38 -2.18
C VAL A 80 3.64 1.91 -0.75
N TYR A 81 2.63 2.76 -0.53
CA TYR A 81 2.25 3.28 0.78
C TYR A 81 1.06 2.49 1.33
N PHE A 82 1.09 2.16 2.62
CA PHE A 82 -0.01 1.48 3.30
C PHE A 82 -0.62 2.39 4.38
N GLU A 83 -1.88 2.75 4.21
CA GLU A 83 -2.68 3.50 5.18
C GLU A 83 -3.93 2.68 5.60
N PRO A 84 -3.76 1.49 6.22
CA PRO A 84 -4.91 0.62 6.52
C PRO A 84 -5.83 1.18 7.61
N TYR A 85 -5.30 2.00 8.53
CA TYR A 85 -6.06 2.54 9.66
C TYR A 85 -6.24 4.05 9.50
N VAL A 86 -7.49 4.51 9.69
CA VAL A 86 -7.76 5.95 9.76
C VAL A 86 -7.44 6.45 11.16
N MET A 87 -6.56 7.45 11.27
CA MET A 87 -6.03 7.92 12.56
C MET A 87 -7.08 8.63 13.45
N ASN A 88 -8.22 9.04 12.89
CA ASN A 88 -9.33 9.60 13.67
C ASN A 88 -10.34 8.53 14.15
N SER A 89 -10.06 7.24 13.92
CA SER A 89 -10.91 6.15 14.38
C SER A 89 -10.71 5.91 15.88
N ASN A 90 -11.81 5.94 16.64
CA ASN A 90 -11.80 5.56 18.06
C ASN A 90 -11.32 4.12 18.26
N GLU A 91 -11.62 3.20 17.33
CA GLU A 91 -11.16 1.82 17.38
C GLU A 91 -9.64 1.75 17.18
N ALA A 92 -9.11 2.38 16.14
CA ALA A 92 -7.66 2.40 15.90
C ALA A 92 -6.92 3.06 17.06
N PHE A 93 -7.45 4.15 17.60
CA PHE A 93 -6.89 4.84 18.76
C PHE A 93 -6.82 3.94 20.00
N ALA A 94 -7.91 3.23 20.33
CA ALA A 94 -7.92 2.29 21.45
C ALA A 94 -6.89 1.15 21.26
N ARG A 95 -6.77 0.63 20.03
CA ARG A 95 -5.78 -0.40 19.71
C ARG A 95 -4.33 0.10 19.81
N ILE A 96 -4.08 1.35 19.43
CA ILE A 96 -2.76 1.98 19.59
C ILE A 96 -2.44 2.17 21.09
N GLN A 97 -3.41 2.63 21.89
CA GLN A 97 -3.23 2.80 23.34
C GLN A 97 -2.97 1.47 24.07
N ALA A 98 -3.57 0.37 23.59
CA ALA A 98 -3.32 -0.96 24.15
C ALA A 98 -1.87 -1.44 23.99
N GLY A 99 -1.09 -0.81 23.10
CA GLY A 99 0.33 -1.07 22.89
C GLY A 99 0.63 -2.36 22.12
N ASP A 100 1.90 -2.75 22.12
CA ASP A 100 2.30 -4.08 21.66
C ASP A 100 1.96 -5.15 22.70
N TYR A 101 1.50 -6.32 22.24
CA TYR A 101 1.21 -7.48 23.08
C TYR A 101 1.21 -8.78 22.28
N GLU A 102 1.55 -9.87 22.97
CA GLU A 102 1.46 -11.24 22.46
C GLU A 102 0.02 -11.73 22.41
N GLY A 103 -0.28 -12.61 21.45
CA GLY A 103 -1.61 -13.22 21.30
C GLY A 103 -2.69 -12.21 20.89
N THR A 104 -3.87 -12.35 21.47
CA THR A 104 -5.02 -11.49 21.21
C THR A 104 -5.51 -10.81 22.49
N ARG A 105 -6.20 -9.69 22.34
CA ARG A 105 -6.94 -9.01 23.41
C ARG A 105 -8.27 -8.52 22.87
N GLU A 106 -9.28 -8.57 23.72
CA GLU A 106 -10.56 -7.94 23.45
C GLU A 106 -10.41 -6.41 23.51
N ILE A 107 -10.66 -5.75 22.38
CA ILE A 107 -10.72 -4.30 22.28
C ILE A 107 -12.04 -3.96 21.58
N ASN A 108 -12.92 -3.23 22.27
CA ASN A 108 -14.26 -2.89 21.80
C ASN A 108 -15.11 -4.13 21.41
N GLY A 109 -14.98 -5.23 22.17
CA GLY A 109 -15.73 -6.46 21.95
C GLY A 109 -15.22 -7.34 20.80
N VAL A 110 -14.05 -7.01 20.22
CA VAL A 110 -13.40 -7.83 19.19
C VAL A 110 -12.04 -8.30 19.69
N GLU A 111 -11.84 -9.62 19.73
CA GLU A 111 -10.54 -10.24 19.98
C GLU A 111 -9.63 -10.01 18.78
N ARG A 112 -8.54 -9.26 18.98
CA ARG A 112 -7.58 -8.95 17.91
C ARG A 112 -6.14 -9.00 18.41
N PRO A 113 -5.17 -9.33 17.53
CA PRO A 113 -3.76 -9.12 17.83
C PRO A 113 -3.45 -7.62 17.98
N SER A 114 -2.28 -7.33 18.55
CA SER A 114 -1.78 -5.96 18.59
C SER A 114 -1.75 -5.35 17.19
N ILE A 115 -2.15 -4.08 17.07
CA ILE A 115 -2.20 -3.35 15.81
C ILE A 115 -0.82 -3.29 15.12
N PHE A 116 0.27 -3.27 15.90
CA PHE A 116 1.63 -3.27 15.36
C PHE A 116 2.00 -4.61 14.73
N ARG A 117 1.60 -5.71 15.36
CA ARG A 117 1.84 -7.08 14.87
C ARG A 117 0.94 -7.44 13.71
N GLU A 118 -0.33 -7.03 13.75
CA GLU A 118 -1.25 -7.14 12.63
C GLU A 118 -0.68 -6.44 11.39
N TYR A 119 -0.22 -5.20 11.54
CA TYR A 119 0.39 -4.44 10.44
C TYR A 119 1.66 -5.12 9.92
N ALA A 120 2.62 -5.44 10.79
CA ALA A 120 3.88 -6.06 10.39
C ALA A 120 3.65 -7.44 9.74
N GLY A 121 2.72 -8.23 10.30
CA GLY A 121 2.31 -9.52 9.77
C GLY A 121 1.68 -9.39 8.39
N ALA A 122 0.75 -8.44 8.21
CA ALA A 122 0.12 -8.18 6.91
C ALA A 122 1.14 -7.75 5.85
N VAL A 123 2.09 -6.88 6.20
CA VAL A 123 3.18 -6.48 5.29
C VAL A 123 4.03 -7.67 4.88
N ALA A 124 4.50 -8.45 5.86
CA ALA A 124 5.37 -9.59 5.59
C ALA A 124 4.65 -10.67 4.77
N ALA A 125 3.40 -11.00 5.12
CA ALA A 125 2.58 -11.98 4.43
C ALA A 125 2.28 -11.56 3.00
N GLY A 126 1.84 -10.33 2.78
CA GLY A 126 1.48 -9.83 1.45
C GLY A 126 2.68 -9.80 0.51
N LEU A 127 3.84 -9.35 1.00
CA LEU A 127 5.07 -9.33 0.22
C LEU A 127 5.54 -10.76 -0.09
N ALA A 128 5.48 -11.67 0.88
CA ALA A 128 5.86 -13.07 0.68
C ALA A 128 4.91 -13.81 -0.29
N GLU A 129 3.61 -13.51 -0.28
CA GLU A 129 2.66 -13.98 -1.29
C GLU A 129 3.04 -13.46 -2.68
N TYR A 130 3.22 -12.15 -2.82
CA TYR A 130 3.61 -11.54 -4.09
C TYR A 130 4.90 -12.12 -4.67
N CYS A 131 5.95 -12.26 -3.86
CA CYS A 131 7.22 -12.85 -4.31
C CYS A 131 7.08 -14.32 -4.72
N ARG A 132 6.20 -15.09 -4.07
CA ARG A 132 5.94 -16.49 -4.47
C ARG A 132 5.24 -16.57 -5.82
N ASP A 133 4.29 -15.68 -6.08
CA ASP A 133 3.58 -15.62 -7.36
C ASP A 133 4.54 -15.30 -8.50
N ILE A 134 5.36 -14.25 -8.37
CA ILE A 134 6.36 -13.89 -9.40
C ILE A 134 7.36 -15.02 -9.64
N ARG A 135 7.82 -15.71 -8.59
CA ARG A 135 8.76 -16.84 -8.74
C ARG A 135 8.13 -18.01 -9.50
N THR A 136 6.85 -18.24 -9.31
CA THR A 136 6.12 -19.32 -9.98
C THR A 136 5.83 -18.97 -11.43
N GLU A 137 5.42 -17.72 -11.70
CA GLU A 137 5.19 -17.20 -13.06
C GLU A 137 6.49 -17.05 -13.86
N GLY A 138 7.60 -16.71 -13.22
CA GLY A 138 8.92 -16.63 -13.83
C GLY A 138 9.55 -18.00 -14.15
N HIS A 139 8.98 -19.10 -13.64
CA HIS A 139 9.39 -20.47 -13.95
C HIS A 139 8.61 -21.08 -15.12
N ASP A 140 7.69 -20.35 -15.75
CA ASP A 140 6.97 -20.86 -16.93
C ASP A 140 7.95 -21.00 -18.13
N PRO A 141 8.27 -22.22 -18.59
CA PRO A 141 9.20 -22.45 -19.70
C PRO A 141 8.66 -21.97 -21.06
N SER A 142 7.42 -21.46 -21.12
CA SER A 142 6.78 -20.96 -22.33
C SER A 142 6.84 -19.44 -22.52
N ARG A 143 7.38 -18.68 -21.57
CA ARG A 143 7.71 -17.25 -21.74
C ARG A 143 9.11 -17.10 -22.36
N PRO A 144 9.27 -16.29 -23.43
CA PRO A 144 10.55 -16.14 -24.13
C PRO A 144 11.64 -15.47 -23.29
#